data_AF-J2A253-F1
#
_entry.id   AF-J2A253-F1
#
_cell.length_a   1.000
_cell.length_b   1.000
_cell.length_c   1.000
_cell.angle_alpha   90.00
_cell.angle_beta   90.00
_cell.angle_gamma   90.00
#
_symmetry.space_group_name_H-M   'P 1'
#
loop_
_entity.id
_entity.type
_entity.pdbx_description
1 polymer ?
#
loop_
_entity_poly.entity_id
_entity_poly.type
_entity_poly.pdbx_seq_one_letter_code
_entity_poly.pdbx_strand_id
1 'polypeptide(L)'
;MVSPQPSVPGPAAAAFPAAPLLRDARLALCVDDDRPPFSFVVMDGRAQVSEDVALMRDRAARIGARYRGEDRAAEYAERNGVPGMLLVRMPIEKVLAFRGVAD
;
A
#
# COMPACT_ATOMS: atom_id res chain seq x y z
N MET A 1 -17.37 -28.14 2.21
CA MET A 1 -17.72 -27.59 0.89
C MET A 1 -17.65 -26.07 1.02
N VAL A 2 -16.49 -25.46 0.76
CA VAL A 2 -16.32 -24.01 0.82
C VAL A 2 -17.00 -23.44 -0.42
N SER A 3 -18.06 -22.66 -0.23
CA SER A 3 -18.70 -21.93 -1.32
C SER A 3 -17.66 -21.06 -2.02
N PRO A 4 -17.62 -21.03 -3.38
CA PRO A 4 -16.78 -20.08 -4.09
C PRO A 4 -17.25 -18.68 -3.74
N GLN A 5 -16.38 -17.90 -3.12
CA GLN A 5 -16.63 -16.48 -2.90
C GLN A 5 -16.72 -15.80 -4.28
N PRO A 6 -17.68 -14.90 -4.50
CA PRO A 6 -17.75 -14.15 -5.75
C PRO A 6 -16.43 -13.42 -5.98
N SER A 7 -15.94 -13.43 -7.22
CA SER A 7 -14.77 -12.67 -7.63
C SER A 7 -14.94 -11.22 -7.20
N VAL A 8 -14.18 -10.78 -6.21
CA VAL A 8 -14.18 -9.39 -5.77
C VAL A 8 -13.68 -8.56 -6.96
N PRO A 9 -14.44 -7.56 -7.46
CA PRO A 9 -13.98 -6.73 -8.54
C PRO A 9 -12.60 -6.15 -8.20
N GLY A 10 -11.71 -6.10 -9.20
CA GLY A 10 -10.41 -5.43 -9.06
C GLY A 10 -10.61 -4.02 -8.48
N PRO A 11 -9.65 -3.51 -7.71
CA PRO A 11 -9.85 -2.29 -6.94
C PRO A 11 -10.41 -1.17 -7.84
N ALA A 12 -11.64 -0.75 -7.55
CA ALA A 12 -12.17 0.49 -8.10
C ALA A 12 -11.25 1.63 -7.61
N ALA A 13 -10.96 2.55 -8.53
CA ALA A 13 -9.98 3.62 -8.39
C ALA A 13 -10.23 4.56 -7.20
N ALA A 14 -9.84 4.15 -6.00
CA ALA A 14 -9.25 5.05 -5.02
C ALA A 14 -7.72 4.98 -5.16
N ALA A 15 -7.23 5.01 -6.41
CA ALA A 15 -5.81 5.18 -6.66
C ALA A 15 -5.46 6.60 -6.24
N PHE A 16 -4.54 6.74 -5.28
CA PHE A 16 -3.88 8.01 -5.06
C PHE A 16 -3.39 8.51 -6.42
N PRO A 17 -3.82 9.69 -6.91
CA PRO A 17 -3.43 10.16 -8.22
C PRO A 17 -1.91 10.30 -8.23
N ALA A 18 -1.22 9.59 -9.11
CA ALA A 18 0.24 9.58 -9.13
C ALA A 18 0.85 10.86 -9.74
N ALA A 19 0.05 11.68 -10.43
CA ALA A 19 0.54 12.87 -11.13
C ALA A 19 1.34 13.84 -10.23
N PRO A 20 0.95 14.14 -8.98
CA PRO A 20 1.78 14.91 -8.06
C PRO A 20 3.12 14.25 -7.74
N LEU A 21 3.17 12.93 -7.56
CA LEU A 21 4.41 12.19 -7.24
C LEU A 21 5.39 12.15 -8.40
N LEU A 22 4.88 12.11 -9.63
CA LEU A 22 5.71 12.19 -10.84
C LEU A 22 6.35 13.59 -11.00
N ARG A 23 5.70 14.64 -10.49
CA ARG A 23 6.23 16.01 -10.51
C ARG A 23 7.16 16.29 -9.34
N ASP A 24 6.78 15.86 -8.15
CA ASP A 24 7.54 16.03 -6.91
C ASP A 24 7.36 14.79 -6.04
N ALA A 25 8.43 14.02 -5.92
CA ALA A 25 8.41 12.73 -5.25
C ALA A 25 8.36 12.83 -3.71
N ARG A 26 8.27 14.02 -3.10
CA ARG A 26 8.16 14.14 -1.65
C ARG A 26 6.82 13.59 -1.15
N LEU A 27 6.88 12.67 -0.19
CA LEU A 27 5.72 12.00 0.40
C LEU A 27 5.87 11.95 1.92
N ALA A 28 4.74 12.15 2.62
CA ALA A 28 4.59 11.85 4.03
C ALA A 28 3.52 10.75 4.20
N LEU A 29 3.82 9.70 4.93
CA LEU A 29 2.89 8.61 5.27
C LEU A 29 2.60 8.64 6.77
N CYS A 30 1.32 8.75 7.13
CA CYS A 30 0.87 8.66 8.52
C CYS A 30 0.21 7.29 8.76
N VAL A 31 0.60 6.64 9.85
CA VAL A 31 -0.11 5.50 10.43
C VAL A 31 -0.63 5.96 11.79
N ASP A 32 -1.95 5.92 11.97
CA ASP A 32 -2.64 6.45 13.14
C ASP A 32 -3.49 5.37 13.81
N ASP A 33 -3.52 5.33 15.14
CA ASP A 33 -4.55 4.65 15.95
C ASP A 33 -5.52 5.73 16.42
N ASP A 34 -6.71 5.73 15.83
CA ASP A 34 -7.75 6.74 15.99
C ASP A 34 -8.49 6.65 17.34
N ARG A 35 -8.03 5.80 18.26
CA ARG A 35 -8.62 5.59 19.58
C ARG A 35 -7.80 6.27 20.68
N PRO A 36 -8.44 7.04 21.57
CA PRO A 36 -7.78 7.58 22.74
C PRO A 36 -7.24 6.48 23.69
N PRO A 37 -6.09 6.71 24.35
CA PRO A 37 -5.17 7.82 24.12
C PRO A 37 -4.41 7.64 22.79
N PHE A 38 -4.44 8.67 21.95
CA PHE A 38 -4.09 8.56 20.53
C PHE A 38 -2.61 8.25 20.32
N SER A 39 -2.30 7.52 19.25
CA SER A 39 -0.93 7.15 18.89
C SER A 39 -0.75 7.18 17.39
N PHE A 40 0.32 7.82 16.92
CA PHE A 40 0.59 7.93 15.49
C PHE A 40 2.08 7.92 15.16
N VAL A 41 2.39 7.55 13.91
CA VAL A 41 3.71 7.62 13.32
C VAL A 41 3.62 8.28 11.96
N VAL A 42 4.34 9.38 11.78
CA VAL A 42 4.55 10.04 10.49
C VAL A 42 5.93 9.70 9.97
N MET A 43 5.99 9.26 8.71
CA MET A 43 7.24 8.97 8.00
C MET A 43 7.34 9.86 6.77
N ASP A 44 8.44 10.59 6.64
CA ASP A 44 8.74 11.37 5.45
C ASP A 44 9.74 10.61 4.57
N GLY A 45 9.63 10.79 3.26
CA GLY A 45 10.60 10.28 2.31
C GLY A 45 10.35 10.71 0.88
N ARG A 46 11.12 10.12 -0.04
CA ARG A 46 10.98 10.34 -1.49
C ARG A 46 10.46 9.08 -2.16
N ALA A 47 9.31 9.21 -2.82
CA ALA A 47 8.67 8.15 -3.57
C ALA A 47 9.53 7.72 -4.77
N GLN A 48 9.57 6.41 -4.98
CA GLN A 48 10.04 5.75 -6.18
C GLN A 48 8.82 5.14 -6.85
N VAL A 49 8.50 5.61 -8.05
CA VAL A 49 7.35 5.16 -8.83
C VAL A 49 7.84 4.21 -9.92
N SER A 50 7.17 3.08 -10.11
CA SER A 50 7.54 2.04 -11.08
C SER A 50 6.33 1.49 -11.80
N GLU A 51 6.44 1.36 -13.12
CA GLU A 51 5.47 0.71 -14.02
C GLU A 51 5.84 -0.75 -14.34
N ASP A 52 6.96 -1.26 -13.81
CA ASP A 52 7.39 -2.65 -14.00
C ASP A 52 6.36 -3.64 -13.44
N VAL A 53 5.70 -4.35 -14.37
CA VAL A 53 4.66 -5.33 -14.08
C VAL A 53 5.19 -6.53 -13.30
N ALA A 54 6.40 -7.00 -13.57
CA ALA A 54 6.98 -8.13 -12.85
C ALA A 54 7.23 -7.75 -11.38
N LEU A 55 7.75 -6.55 -11.16
CA LEU A 55 7.99 -6.01 -9.82
C LEU A 55 6.67 -5.73 -9.07
N MET A 56 5.64 -5.27 -9.76
CA MET A 56 4.29 -5.13 -9.20
C MET A 56 3.71 -6.47 -8.77
N ARG A 57 3.83 -7.52 -9.60
CA ARG A 57 3.35 -8.87 -9.27
C ARG A 57 4.03 -9.43 -8.03
N ASP A 58 5.37 -9.34 -7.93
CA ASP A 58 6.10 -9.79 -6.73
C ASP A 58 5.61 -9.06 -5.46
N ARG A 59 5.48 -7.73 -5.53
CA ARG A 59 5.05 -6.95 -4.36
C ARG A 59 3.59 -7.19 -4.00
N ALA A 60 2.71 -7.25 -4.99
CA ALA A 60 1.30 -7.54 -4.77
C ALA A 60 1.08 -8.94 -4.18
N ALA A 61 1.83 -9.95 -4.62
CA ALA A 61 1.82 -11.29 -4.03
C ALA A 61 2.18 -11.25 -2.55
N ARG A 62 3.32 -10.60 -2.21
CA ARG A 62 3.80 -10.48 -0.82
C ARG A 62 2.82 -9.73 0.08
N ILE A 63 2.24 -8.64 -0.42
CA ILE A 63 1.23 -7.86 0.32
C ILE A 63 -0.05 -8.70 0.49
N GLY A 64 -0.51 -9.37 -0.56
CA GLY A 64 -1.65 -10.29 -0.52
C GLY A 64 -1.45 -11.38 0.54
N ALA A 65 -0.31 -12.08 0.49
CA ALA A 65 0.06 -13.11 1.46
C ALA A 65 0.00 -12.59 2.90
N ARG A 66 0.61 -11.43 3.16
CA ARG A 66 0.65 -10.80 4.49
C ARG A 66 -0.73 -10.51 5.07
N TYR A 67 -1.68 -10.05 4.25
CA TYR A 67 -2.99 -9.59 4.72
C TYR A 67 -4.14 -10.59 4.52
N ARG A 68 -3.93 -11.63 3.71
CA ARG A 68 -4.98 -12.57 3.27
C ARG A 68 -4.60 -14.04 3.33
N GLY A 69 -3.34 -14.38 3.62
CA GLY A 69 -2.82 -15.75 3.61
C GLY A 69 -2.05 -16.09 2.34
N GLU A 70 -1.06 -16.97 2.47
CA GLU A 70 -0.15 -17.41 1.40
C GLU A 70 -0.90 -18.02 0.20
N ASP A 71 -1.99 -18.73 0.48
CA ASP A 71 -2.90 -19.34 -0.48
C ASP A 71 -3.52 -18.35 -1.46
N ARG A 72 -3.57 -17.06 -1.11
CA ARG A 72 -4.12 -15.99 -1.98
C ARG A 72 -3.05 -15.11 -2.63
N ALA A 73 -1.76 -15.42 -2.47
CA ALA A 73 -0.68 -14.61 -3.03
C ALA A 73 -0.77 -14.45 -4.57
N ALA A 74 -1.01 -15.56 -5.28
CA ALA A 74 -1.11 -15.57 -6.74
C ALA A 74 -2.29 -14.72 -7.26
N GLU A 75 -3.46 -14.81 -6.63
CA GLU A 75 -4.64 -14.00 -6.94
C GLU A 75 -4.30 -12.50 -6.89
N TYR A 76 -3.59 -12.06 -5.84
CA TYR A 76 -3.22 -10.66 -5.69
C TYR A 76 -2.13 -10.22 -6.67
N ALA A 77 -1.21 -11.12 -7.03
CA ALA A 77 -0.21 -10.86 -8.06
C ALA A 77 -0.88 -10.55 -9.41
N GLU A 78 -1.79 -11.44 -9.84
CA GLU A 78 -2.49 -11.31 -11.12
C GLU A 78 -3.41 -10.09 -11.16
N ARG A 79 -4.12 -9.82 -10.06
CA ARG A 79 -5.09 -8.73 -9.99
C ARG A 79 -4.46 -7.34 -9.97
N ASN A 80 -3.36 -7.17 -9.24
CA ASN A 80 -2.78 -5.84 -8.99
C ASN A 80 -1.49 -5.58 -9.79
N GLY A 81 -0.89 -6.61 -10.40
CA GLY A 81 0.25 -6.51 -11.29
C GLY A 81 -0.15 -6.55 -12.75
N VAL A 82 -0.92 -5.54 -13.17
CA VAL A 82 -1.38 -5.35 -14.56
C VAL A 82 -0.85 -4.03 -15.13
N PRO A 83 -0.69 -3.90 -16.46
CA PRO A 83 -0.32 -2.64 -17.09
C PRO A 83 -1.28 -1.50 -16.70
N GLY A 84 -0.74 -0.30 -16.51
CA GLY A 84 -1.50 0.89 -16.10
C GLY A 84 -1.60 1.07 -14.57
N MET A 85 -1.19 0.09 -13.78
CA MET A 85 -0.98 0.25 -12.34
C MET A 85 0.43 0.79 -12.04
N LEU A 86 0.58 1.39 -10.86
CA LEU A 86 1.86 1.93 -10.39
C LEU A 86 2.24 1.31 -9.06
N LEU A 87 3.50 0.90 -8.94
CA LEU A 87 4.12 0.59 -7.66
C LEU A 87 4.81 1.84 -7.11
N VAL A 88 4.35 2.28 -5.94
CA VAL A 88 5.01 3.35 -5.18
C VAL A 88 5.76 2.74 -4.00
N ARG A 89 7.05 3.06 -3.88
CA ARG A 89 7.88 2.72 -2.72
C ARG A 89 8.49 3.97 -2.13
N MET A 90 8.64 4.02 -0.81
CA MET A 90 9.25 5.17 -0.14
C MET A 90 10.34 4.67 0.80
N PRO A 91 11.64 4.89 0.48
CA PRO A 91 12.68 4.84 1.48
C PRO A 91 12.37 5.89 2.55
N ILE A 92 12.40 5.46 3.82
CA ILE A 92 12.10 6.32 4.95
C ILE A 92 13.33 7.20 5.23
N GLU A 93 13.15 8.51 5.19
CA GLU A 93 14.21 9.49 5.48
C GLU A 93 14.08 10.04 6.91
N LYS A 94 12.84 10.23 7.39
CA LYS A 94 12.55 10.76 8.72
C LYS A 94 11.35 10.08 9.33
N VAL A 95 11.38 9.89 10.65
CA VAL A 95 10.27 9.31 11.43
C VAL A 95 9.95 10.25 12.60
N LEU A 96 8.66 10.53 12.79
CA LEU A 96 8.09 11.19 13.96
C LEU A 96 7.05 10.25 14.57
N ALA A 97 7.21 9.87 15.84
CA ALA A 97 6.32 8.91 16.50
C ALA A 97 5.85 9.47 17.85
N PHE A 98 4.54 9.44 18.08
CA PHE A 98 3.90 9.90 19.30
C PHE A 98 2.94 8.84 19.82
N ARG A 99 2.82 8.73 21.14
CA ARG A 99 1.93 7.82 21.86
C ARG A 99 1.36 8.56 23.05
N GLY A 100 0.13 8.22 23.44
CA GLY A 100 -0.47 8.76 24.66
C GLY A 100 -0.91 10.22 24.48
N VAL A 101 -1.21 10.64 23.25
CA VAL A 101 -1.65 12.01 23.01
C VAL A 101 -3.07 12.15 23.56
N ALA A 102 -3.28 13.21 24.34
CA ALA A 102 -4.51 13.48 25.10
C ALA A 102 -4.81 12.47 26.24
N ASP A 103 -3.76 11.88 26.82
CA ASP A 103 -3.79 11.31 28.18
C ASP A 103 -3.79 12.41 29.27
#